data_AF-A0A0F8G1L9-F1
#
_entry.id   AF-A0A0F8G1L9-F1
#
_cell.length_a   1.000
_cell.length_b   1.000
_cell.length_c   1.000
_cell.angle_alpha   90.00
_cell.angle_beta   90.00
_cell.angle_gamma   90.00
#
_symmetry.space_group_name_H-M   'P 1'
#
loop_
_entity.id
_entity.type
_entity.pdbx_description
1 polymer ?
#
loop_
_entity_poly.entity_id
_entity_poly.type
_entity_poly.pdbx_seq_one_letter_code
_entity_poly.pdbx_strand_id
1 'polypeptide(L)'
;MEDPVVAKIKNKFDKKGNPVKIPLMNGKQFFEARAEEDGIYVDNLKNQPFLPWKTFSEAVNFLQENGGQAKKGNATNSRLGDPNLDLNTMEGYIASKVYGCKIGDSVFKRMTPIASILAWAEICENTRGQISLLSEKKELQASESKTDLPETDLSFTPSVEESKEKAEITSLYLQLSNRDTELKNLEIKLEESLQKIKGFDEQFTVKTVELKELEKLVFEKEGNLGELEKGIVEKNEQIKNLEDNIAKKDEAVKNLENQLIQKDEAIKGLEGRITQNSSIVEGLKLRLNEKEEAISVFETGIQEKDSKLQEFVEKLADKDTEIGKLESELSEKENERNSLDRALKLKAEEIRALHEKFQEKERTMEKLEESISVKDKDLKILAEEVIAKSGEVKSIEEKFTGKERTINTLEAMLAASNEKVKKLEKQLSGYEGEEKLAGQLREKDELIKQIKGTLVSKEEEVSRLNDENRKYRMQQKYEAEGLRQIEEQKASKKWWKRL
;
A
#
# COMPACT_ATOMS: atom_id res chain seq x y z
N MET A 1 68.69 1.44 -21.31
CA MET A 1 69.69 2.45 -20.90
C MET A 1 68.93 3.75 -20.68
N GLU A 2 69.11 4.42 -19.54
CA GLU A 2 68.43 5.69 -19.29
C GLU A 2 69.05 6.80 -20.16
N ASP A 3 68.23 7.77 -20.55
CA ASP A 3 68.65 8.90 -21.38
C ASP A 3 69.64 9.80 -20.60
N PRO A 4 70.80 10.17 -21.17
CA PRO A 4 71.83 10.93 -20.45
C PRO A 4 71.41 12.36 -20.08
N VAL A 5 70.50 12.98 -20.84
CA VAL A 5 69.92 14.29 -20.53
C VAL A 5 68.98 14.16 -19.34
N VAL A 6 68.08 13.18 -19.38
CA VAL A 6 67.13 12.89 -18.29
C VAL A 6 67.87 12.54 -17.00
N ALA A 7 68.87 11.64 -17.07
CA ALA A 7 69.68 11.23 -15.93
C ALA A 7 70.43 12.42 -15.31
N LYS A 8 71.00 13.32 -16.14
CA LYS A 8 71.67 14.54 -15.65
C LYS A 8 70.71 15.52 -14.99
N ILE A 9 69.47 15.66 -15.49
CA ILE A 9 68.43 16.49 -14.86
C ILE A 9 67.97 15.87 -13.53
N LYS A 10 67.61 14.58 -13.50
CA LYS A 10 67.22 13.86 -12.26
C LYS A 10 68.28 14.00 -11.18
N ASN A 11 69.54 13.74 -11.52
CA ASN A 11 70.69 13.90 -10.61
C ASN A 11 70.85 15.32 -10.07
N LYS A 12 70.35 16.35 -10.78
CA LYS A 12 70.33 17.74 -10.32
C LYS A 12 69.23 17.99 -9.28
N PHE A 13 68.04 17.40 -9.46
CA PHE A 13 66.98 17.37 -8.44
C PHE A 13 67.45 16.63 -7.19
N ASP A 14 68.02 15.42 -7.32
CA ASP A 14 68.56 14.64 -6.19
C ASP A 14 69.57 15.46 -5.34
N LYS A 15 70.39 16.28 -5.99
CA LYS A 15 71.41 17.14 -5.37
C LYS A 15 70.90 18.49 -4.84
N LYS A 16 69.68 18.92 -5.17
CA LYS A 16 69.16 20.25 -4.85
C LYS A 16 67.80 20.25 -4.14
N GLY A 17 67.17 19.09 -4.01
CA GLY A 17 65.82 18.93 -3.48
C GLY A 17 64.78 18.76 -4.60
N ASN A 18 63.64 18.21 -4.23
CA ASN A 18 62.48 18.02 -5.09
C ASN A 18 61.21 18.20 -4.23
N PRO A 19 60.36 19.22 -4.46
CA PRO A 19 60.49 20.28 -5.47
C PRO A 19 61.67 21.24 -5.21
N VAL A 20 61.99 22.06 -6.22
CA VAL A 20 63.07 23.07 -6.19
C VAL A 20 62.67 24.33 -6.95
N LYS A 21 63.22 25.47 -6.53
CA LYS A 21 62.99 26.77 -7.19
C LYS A 21 64.06 27.03 -8.24
N ILE A 22 63.67 27.04 -9.51
CA ILE A 22 64.56 27.22 -10.66
C ILE A 22 64.52 28.70 -11.10
N PRO A 23 65.66 29.38 -11.27
CA PRO A 23 65.69 30.75 -11.75
C PRO A 23 65.28 30.85 -13.22
N LEU A 24 64.51 31.88 -13.55
CA LEU A 24 64.35 32.37 -14.91
C LEU A 24 65.61 33.13 -15.35
N MET A 25 65.77 33.31 -16.67
CA MET A 25 66.94 33.89 -17.35
C MET A 25 67.56 35.15 -16.68
N ASN A 26 66.75 36.01 -16.07
CA ASN A 26 67.22 37.26 -15.45
C ASN A 26 67.65 37.11 -13.97
N GLY A 27 67.63 35.90 -13.39
CA GLY A 27 68.01 35.59 -12.00
C GLY A 27 67.09 36.15 -10.89
N LYS A 28 66.30 37.19 -11.17
CA LYS A 28 65.41 37.88 -10.22
C LYS A 28 64.06 37.21 -9.98
N GLN A 29 63.68 36.24 -10.82
CA GLN A 29 62.40 35.54 -10.76
C GLN A 29 62.65 34.04 -10.83
N PHE A 30 61.79 33.27 -10.16
CA PHE A 30 61.90 31.82 -10.03
C PHE A 30 60.54 31.18 -10.29
N PHE A 31 60.56 29.89 -10.63
CA PHE A 31 59.39 29.03 -10.71
C PHE A 31 59.66 27.77 -9.90
N GLU A 32 58.64 27.20 -9.26
CA GLU A 32 58.77 25.91 -8.61
C GLU A 32 58.66 24.78 -9.64
N ALA A 33 59.60 23.83 -9.58
CA ALA A 33 59.67 22.65 -10.42
C ALA A 33 59.75 21.40 -9.55
N ARG A 34 59.06 20.33 -9.94
CA ARG A 34 59.06 19.03 -9.28
C ARG A 34 59.25 17.93 -10.31
N ALA A 35 60.24 17.07 -10.11
CA ALA A 35 60.44 15.87 -10.91
C ALA A 35 59.56 14.72 -10.39
N GLU A 36 58.94 13.98 -11.30
CA GLU A 36 58.10 12.80 -11.06
C GLU A 36 58.57 11.65 -12.00
N GLU A 37 57.90 10.49 -11.98
CA GLU A 37 58.28 9.34 -12.81
C GLU A 37 58.20 9.63 -14.33
N ASP A 38 57.19 10.38 -14.76
CA ASP A 38 56.82 10.63 -16.16
C ASP A 38 57.37 11.95 -16.75
N GLY A 39 57.70 12.92 -15.91
CA GLY A 39 58.28 14.19 -16.33
C GLY A 39 58.56 15.17 -15.19
N ILE A 40 58.44 16.46 -15.51
CA ILE A 40 58.60 17.57 -14.56
C ILE A 40 57.31 18.40 -14.56
N TYR A 41 56.79 18.70 -13.37
CA TYR A 41 55.69 19.63 -13.15
C TYR A 41 56.24 21.00 -12.74
N VAL A 42 55.72 22.08 -13.34
CA VAL A 42 56.13 23.47 -13.09
C VAL A 42 54.93 24.39 -12.85
N ASP A 43 55.03 25.30 -11.88
CA ASP A 43 53.94 26.23 -11.53
C ASP A 43 53.67 27.29 -12.62
N ASN A 44 54.71 27.70 -13.37
CA ASN A 44 54.64 28.81 -14.32
C ASN A 44 53.86 28.54 -15.62
N LEU A 45 53.38 27.30 -15.85
CA LEU A 45 52.55 26.92 -17.00
C LEU A 45 51.04 26.87 -16.70
N LYS A 46 50.60 27.36 -15.52
CA LYS A 46 49.18 27.53 -15.14
C LYS A 46 48.34 26.25 -15.28
N ASN A 47 47.59 26.11 -16.38
CA ASN A 47 46.66 25.01 -16.63
C ASN A 47 47.30 23.79 -17.31
N GLN A 48 48.57 23.87 -17.72
CA GLN A 48 49.32 22.73 -18.27
C GLN A 48 50.73 22.64 -17.63
N PRO A 49 50.82 22.33 -16.32
CA PRO A 49 52.09 22.32 -15.58
C PRO A 49 53.10 21.25 -16.05
N PHE A 50 52.69 20.28 -16.86
CA PHE A 50 53.46 19.07 -17.14
C PHE A 50 54.39 19.17 -18.37
N LEU A 51 55.65 18.75 -18.17
CA LEU A 51 56.70 18.61 -19.17
C LEU A 51 57.21 17.14 -19.16
N PRO A 52 56.76 16.26 -20.08
CA PRO A 52 57.24 14.88 -20.14
C PRO A 52 58.76 14.80 -20.28
N TRP A 53 59.42 13.76 -19.74
CA TRP A 53 60.88 13.61 -19.81
C TRP A 53 61.44 13.72 -21.25
N LYS A 54 60.71 13.16 -22.22
CA LYS A 54 61.01 13.22 -23.66
C LYS A 54 61.27 14.65 -24.18
N THR A 55 60.64 15.66 -23.58
CA THR A 55 60.78 17.08 -23.95
C THR A 55 62.24 17.53 -23.90
N PHE A 56 62.99 17.08 -22.90
CA PHE A 56 64.38 17.50 -22.69
C PHE A 56 65.34 16.75 -23.60
N SER A 57 65.10 15.45 -23.83
CA SER A 57 65.79 14.64 -24.83
C SER A 57 65.70 15.27 -26.22
N GLU A 58 64.48 15.51 -26.70
CA GLU A 58 64.22 16.05 -28.04
C GLU A 58 64.73 17.49 -28.18
N ALA A 59 64.73 18.28 -27.11
CA ALA A 59 65.34 19.62 -27.09
C ALA A 59 66.87 19.61 -27.27
N VAL A 60 67.56 18.65 -26.64
CA VAL A 60 69.03 18.50 -26.77
C VAL A 60 69.39 17.89 -28.12
N ASN A 61 68.64 16.88 -28.59
CA ASN A 61 68.81 16.31 -29.92
C ASN A 61 68.66 17.39 -31.01
N PHE A 62 67.61 18.21 -30.92
CA PHE A 62 67.38 19.34 -31.83
C PHE A 62 68.55 20.34 -31.84
N LEU A 63 69.17 20.62 -30.67
CA LEU A 63 70.38 21.45 -30.63
C LEU A 63 71.58 20.77 -31.29
N GLN A 64 71.77 19.46 -31.09
CA GLN A 64 72.86 18.72 -31.73
C GLN A 64 72.70 18.68 -33.26
N GLU A 65 71.48 18.47 -33.76
CA GLU A 65 71.12 18.52 -35.18
C GLU A 65 71.35 19.92 -35.78
N ASN A 66 71.13 20.99 -35.00
CA ASN A 66 71.33 22.39 -35.41
C ASN A 66 72.72 22.96 -35.00
N GLY A 67 73.76 22.13 -34.97
CA GLY A 67 75.14 22.61 -34.78
C GLY A 67 75.46 23.21 -33.39
N GLY A 68 74.63 22.92 -32.39
CA GLY A 68 74.80 23.32 -30.99
C GLY A 68 74.09 24.60 -30.56
N GLN A 69 73.40 25.32 -31.45
CA GLN A 69 72.72 26.58 -31.12
C GLN A 69 71.45 26.79 -31.94
N ALA A 70 70.36 27.20 -31.29
CA ALA A 70 69.08 27.45 -31.95
C ALA A 70 68.35 28.69 -31.43
N LYS A 71 67.44 29.22 -32.25
CA LYS A 71 66.41 30.17 -31.80
C LYS A 71 65.45 29.44 -30.86
N LYS A 72 65.06 30.10 -29.77
CA LYS A 72 64.05 29.56 -28.83
C LYS A 72 62.69 29.37 -29.49
N GLY A 73 62.30 30.27 -30.37
CA GLY A 73 60.92 30.43 -30.80
C GLY A 73 60.12 31.32 -29.85
N ASN A 74 58.94 31.74 -30.28
CA ASN A 74 58.02 32.55 -29.48
C ASN A 74 56.57 32.25 -29.86
N ALA A 75 55.87 31.42 -29.09
CA ALA A 75 54.45 31.16 -29.23
C ALA A 75 53.53 32.29 -28.72
N THR A 76 54.04 33.53 -28.58
CA THR A 76 53.20 34.71 -28.34
C THR A 76 52.73 35.31 -29.65
N ASN A 77 51.43 35.16 -29.91
CA ASN A 77 50.75 35.72 -31.09
C ASN A 77 51.34 35.15 -32.40
N SER A 78 51.72 33.88 -32.39
CA SER A 78 52.21 33.13 -33.54
C SER A 78 51.72 31.68 -33.50
N ARG A 79 51.51 31.10 -34.67
CA ARG A 79 51.15 29.70 -34.92
C ARG A 79 52.38 28.91 -35.39
N LEU A 80 52.32 27.58 -35.25
CA LEU A 80 53.41 26.70 -35.67
C LEU A 80 53.65 26.86 -37.18
N GLY A 81 54.85 27.26 -37.58
CA GLY A 81 55.22 27.58 -38.97
C GLY A 81 55.37 29.08 -39.28
N ASP A 82 54.96 29.98 -38.38
CA ASP A 82 55.24 31.41 -38.53
C ASP A 82 56.76 31.69 -38.43
N PRO A 83 57.31 32.78 -38.99
CA PRO A 83 58.76 33.05 -39.01
C PRO A 83 59.47 33.16 -37.65
N ASN A 84 58.72 33.26 -36.55
CA ASN A 84 59.22 33.27 -35.17
C ASN A 84 58.88 31.98 -34.37
N LEU A 85 58.23 31.01 -35.01
CA LEU A 85 57.77 29.74 -34.42
C LEU A 85 57.75 28.63 -35.51
N ASP A 86 58.73 28.61 -36.39
CA ASP A 86 58.88 27.56 -37.39
C ASP A 86 59.54 26.30 -36.77
N LEU A 87 59.67 25.24 -37.57
CA LEU A 87 60.33 23.99 -37.14
C LEU A 87 61.85 24.14 -36.96
N ASN A 88 62.43 25.29 -37.31
CA ASN A 88 63.83 25.67 -37.03
C ASN A 88 63.94 26.44 -35.70
N THR A 89 62.84 26.62 -34.96
CA THR A 89 62.83 27.07 -33.56
C THR A 89 62.60 25.91 -32.59
N MET A 90 63.21 25.96 -31.41
CA MET A 90 63.06 24.90 -30.42
C MET A 90 61.61 24.73 -29.95
N GLU A 91 60.87 25.82 -29.69
CA GLU A 91 59.47 25.75 -29.28
C GLU A 91 58.59 25.14 -30.38
N GLY A 92 58.84 25.47 -31.66
CA GLY A 92 58.12 24.89 -32.80
C GLY A 92 58.43 23.41 -33.01
N TYR A 93 59.71 23.03 -32.99
CA TYR A 93 60.13 21.63 -33.07
C TYR A 93 59.54 20.78 -31.95
N ILE A 94 59.66 21.22 -30.69
CA ILE A 94 59.10 20.51 -29.53
C ILE A 94 57.58 20.40 -29.62
N ALA A 95 56.88 21.46 -30.03
CA ALA A 95 55.43 21.42 -30.22
C ALA A 95 54.99 20.33 -31.20
N SER A 96 55.70 20.17 -32.32
CA SER A 96 55.39 19.12 -33.29
C SER A 96 55.85 17.73 -32.84
N LYS A 97 57.12 17.59 -32.43
CA LYS A 97 57.79 16.30 -32.15
C LYS A 97 57.37 15.63 -30.83
N VAL A 98 56.96 16.43 -29.84
CA VAL A 98 56.60 15.95 -28.49
C VAL A 98 55.10 16.07 -28.23
N TYR A 99 54.46 17.15 -28.71
CA TYR A 99 53.04 17.45 -28.42
C TYR A 99 52.11 17.27 -29.63
N GLY A 100 52.62 16.86 -30.80
CA GLY A 100 51.81 16.51 -31.97
C GLY A 100 51.20 17.67 -32.75
N CYS A 101 51.61 18.93 -32.47
CA CYS A 101 51.11 20.10 -33.18
C CYS A 101 51.48 20.09 -34.67
N LYS A 102 50.55 20.55 -35.51
CA LYS A 102 50.67 20.69 -36.96
C LYS A 102 50.93 22.15 -37.34
N ILE A 103 51.44 22.37 -38.55
CA ILE A 103 51.61 23.71 -39.10
C ILE A 103 50.23 24.41 -39.14
N GLY A 104 50.16 25.62 -38.59
CA GLY A 104 48.93 26.38 -38.36
C GLY A 104 48.34 26.26 -36.94
N ASP A 105 48.75 25.31 -36.11
CA ASP A 105 48.23 25.16 -34.74
C ASP A 105 48.76 26.24 -33.78
N SER A 106 47.95 26.58 -32.78
CA SER A 106 48.39 27.42 -31.64
C SER A 106 49.25 26.61 -30.67
N VAL A 107 50.45 27.09 -30.37
CA VAL A 107 51.41 26.39 -29.49
C VAL A 107 51.30 26.87 -28.04
N PHE A 108 51.36 25.94 -27.08
CA PHE A 108 51.46 26.29 -25.66
C PHE A 108 52.89 26.74 -25.32
N LYS A 109 53.00 27.87 -24.61
CA LYS A 109 54.25 28.61 -24.32
C LYS A 109 55.15 27.90 -23.29
N ARG A 110 55.71 26.74 -23.65
CA ARG A 110 56.50 25.88 -22.74
C ARG A 110 58.00 26.16 -22.77
N MET A 111 58.50 26.95 -23.73
CA MET A 111 59.93 27.14 -23.93
C MET A 111 60.67 27.82 -22.76
N THR A 112 59.98 28.69 -22.01
CA THR A 112 60.56 29.40 -20.86
C THR A 112 61.03 28.46 -19.73
N PRO A 113 60.19 27.58 -19.15
CA PRO A 113 60.67 26.59 -18.18
C PRO A 113 61.61 25.56 -18.81
N ILE A 114 61.39 25.10 -20.06
CA ILE A 114 62.28 24.12 -20.72
C ILE A 114 63.73 24.65 -20.79
N ALA A 115 63.93 25.86 -21.32
CA ALA A 115 65.26 26.49 -21.41
C ALA A 115 65.89 26.74 -20.04
N SER A 116 65.07 27.06 -19.03
CA SER A 116 65.54 27.36 -17.67
C SER A 116 65.94 26.09 -16.91
N ILE A 117 65.21 24.98 -17.09
CA ILE A 117 65.59 23.65 -16.58
C ILE A 117 66.90 23.17 -17.23
N LEU A 118 67.03 23.27 -18.56
CA LEU A 118 68.24 22.86 -19.28
C LEU A 118 69.50 23.65 -18.86
N ALA A 119 69.36 24.94 -18.53
CA ALA A 119 70.46 25.74 -18.01
C ALA A 119 70.74 25.50 -16.52
N TRP A 120 69.70 25.34 -15.69
CA TRP A 120 69.85 24.97 -14.28
C TRP A 120 70.48 23.59 -14.09
N ALA A 121 70.25 22.67 -15.03
CA ALA A 121 70.92 21.37 -15.12
C ALA A 121 72.33 21.42 -15.76
N GLU A 122 72.86 22.60 -16.08
CA GLU A 122 74.18 22.81 -16.72
C GLU A 122 74.34 22.02 -18.02
N ILE A 123 73.30 22.00 -18.86
CA ILE A 123 73.29 21.37 -20.20
C ILE A 123 73.38 22.44 -21.29
N CYS A 124 72.63 23.54 -21.14
CA CYS A 124 72.55 24.62 -22.12
C CYS A 124 72.85 26.00 -21.52
N GLU A 125 73.36 26.92 -22.34
CA GLU A 125 73.38 28.35 -22.06
C GLU A 125 72.04 28.98 -22.52
N ASN A 126 71.44 29.80 -21.66
CA ASN A 126 70.07 30.30 -21.81
C ASN A 126 70.09 31.82 -22.01
N THR A 127 70.21 32.29 -23.25
CA THR A 127 70.43 33.71 -23.60
C THR A 127 69.16 34.37 -24.17
N ARG A 128 69.16 35.69 -24.42
CA ARG A 128 67.96 36.39 -24.91
C ARG A 128 67.62 35.97 -26.35
N GLY A 129 66.54 35.19 -26.50
CA GLY A 129 66.03 34.72 -27.80
C GLY A 129 66.67 33.43 -28.35
N GLN A 130 67.79 32.99 -27.78
CA GLN A 130 68.53 31.80 -28.20
C GLN A 130 68.81 30.84 -27.04
N ILE A 131 69.17 29.61 -27.38
CA ILE A 131 69.66 28.58 -26.47
C ILE A 131 70.77 27.81 -27.19
N SER A 132 71.86 27.50 -26.49
CA SER A 132 73.03 26.79 -27.03
C SER A 132 73.50 25.70 -26.07
N LEU A 133 74.11 24.64 -26.58
CA LEU A 133 74.81 23.67 -25.72
C LEU A 133 76.04 24.33 -25.09
N LEU A 134 76.36 23.95 -23.85
CA LEU A 134 77.56 24.46 -23.18
C LEU A 134 78.82 23.79 -23.73
N SER A 135 79.55 24.52 -24.57
CA SER A 135 80.85 24.14 -25.13
C SER A 135 82.00 24.90 -24.46
N GLU A 136 83.11 24.22 -24.22
CA GLU A 136 84.34 24.75 -23.58
C GLU A 136 85.06 25.78 -24.51
N LYS A 137 85.58 26.91 -24.00
CA LYS A 137 85.98 28.12 -24.80
C LYS A 137 87.34 28.80 -24.44
N LYS A 138 87.87 29.68 -25.33
CA LYS A 138 89.11 30.54 -25.26
C LYS A 138 88.99 31.87 -26.12
N GLU A 139 89.95 32.83 -26.09
CA GLU A 139 89.83 34.31 -26.44
C GLU A 139 91.05 35.04 -27.18
N LEU A 140 91.00 36.38 -27.61
CA LEU A 140 92.09 37.50 -27.70
C LEU A 140 91.96 38.76 -28.74
N GLN A 141 92.91 39.79 -28.87
CA GLN A 141 92.78 41.29 -29.36
C GLN A 141 94.02 42.15 -30.05
N ALA A 142 93.94 43.48 -30.59
CA ALA A 142 94.96 44.72 -30.75
C ALA A 142 95.47 45.59 -32.12
N SER A 143 96.21 46.83 -32.16
CA SER A 143 96.65 47.88 -33.33
C SER A 143 97.84 49.09 -33.30
N GLU A 144 98.18 50.08 -34.31
CA GLU A 144 98.83 51.58 -34.36
C GLU A 144 99.92 52.31 -35.47
N SER A 145 100.21 53.72 -35.67
CA SER A 145 101.25 54.56 -36.61
C SER A 145 101.45 56.24 -36.54
N LYS A 146 102.18 57.32 -37.21
CA LYS A 146 103.27 57.88 -38.28
C LYS A 146 103.88 59.48 -38.23
N THR A 147 104.60 60.20 -39.23
CA THR A 147 105.54 61.53 -39.26
C THR A 147 105.79 62.63 -40.52
N ASP A 148 106.69 63.76 -40.52
CA ASP A 148 107.57 64.60 -41.61
C ASP A 148 107.51 66.27 -41.87
N LEU A 149 108.28 67.31 -42.53
CA LEU A 149 109.68 67.83 -43.15
C LEU A 149 110.24 69.45 -43.36
N PRO A 150 110.61 70.24 -44.52
CA PRO A 150 111.74 71.39 -44.80
C PRO A 150 111.48 72.85 -45.60
N GLU A 151 112.24 73.93 -46.20
CA GLU A 151 113.60 74.80 -46.45
C GLU A 151 113.50 76.14 -47.47
N THR A 152 114.30 77.22 -48.03
CA THR A 152 115.59 78.20 -48.11
C THR A 152 115.53 79.46 -49.23
N ASP A 153 116.35 80.54 -49.73
CA ASP A 153 117.54 81.61 -49.58
C ASP A 153 117.83 82.83 -50.73
N LEU A 154 118.80 83.89 -50.68
CA LEU A 154 119.60 84.87 -51.71
C LEU A 154 119.68 86.54 -51.90
N SER A 155 120.70 87.29 -52.58
CA SER A 155 120.92 88.87 -52.84
C SER A 155 122.03 89.59 -53.88
N PHE A 156 122.21 90.99 -54.16
CA PHE A 156 123.20 91.79 -55.15
C PHE A 156 123.52 93.45 -55.15
N THR A 157 124.38 94.20 -56.02
CA THR A 157 124.94 95.71 -56.02
C THR A 157 125.47 96.62 -57.33
N PRO A 158 125.90 98.00 -57.33
CA PRO A 158 126.22 99.04 -58.50
C PRO A 158 127.35 100.28 -58.52
N SER A 159 127.58 101.23 -59.56
CA SER A 159 128.51 102.54 -59.70
C SER A 159 128.45 103.49 -61.06
N VAL A 160 129.09 104.65 -61.63
CA VAL A 160 130.02 105.95 -61.49
C VAL A 160 130.24 106.81 -62.91
N GLU A 161 130.79 108.04 -63.42
CA GLU A 161 131.34 109.54 -63.29
C GLU A 161 131.55 110.35 -64.74
N GLU A 162 132.09 111.59 -65.24
CA GLU A 162 132.79 112.99 -65.00
C GLU A 162 132.84 114.16 -66.22
N SER A 163 133.65 115.33 -66.32
CA SER A 163 133.50 116.66 -67.19
C SER A 163 134.69 117.77 -67.55
N LYS A 164 134.61 118.91 -68.42
CA LYS A 164 135.64 120.12 -68.69
C LYS A 164 135.49 121.38 -69.78
N GLU A 165 135.91 122.70 -69.53
CA GLU A 165 135.43 124.09 -70.09
C GLU A 165 136.01 125.04 -71.26
N LYS A 166 135.10 125.60 -72.13
CA LYS A 166 134.76 127.07 -72.39
C LYS A 166 133.90 127.31 -73.65
N ALA A 167 134.15 126.58 -74.76
CA ALA A 167 133.17 126.44 -75.85
C ALA A 167 131.86 125.79 -75.34
N GLU A 168 131.99 125.05 -74.25
CA GLU A 168 130.90 124.54 -73.43
C GLU A 168 129.86 125.59 -73.05
N ILE A 169 130.19 126.87 -72.78
CA ILE A 169 129.18 127.83 -72.28
C ILE A 169 128.01 128.02 -73.25
N THR A 170 128.27 128.06 -74.56
CA THR A 170 127.21 128.16 -75.58
C THR A 170 126.47 126.83 -75.78
N SER A 171 127.15 125.69 -75.58
CA SER A 171 126.52 124.36 -75.59
C SER A 171 125.62 124.15 -74.38
N LEU A 172 126.09 124.53 -73.18
CA LEU A 172 125.40 124.49 -71.89
C LEU A 172 124.13 125.35 -71.91
N TYR A 173 124.12 126.49 -72.59
CA TYR A 173 122.91 127.29 -72.77
C TYR A 173 121.83 126.57 -73.59
N LEU A 174 122.22 125.84 -74.64
CA LEU A 174 121.30 125.02 -75.43
C LEU A 174 120.87 123.76 -74.67
N GLN A 175 121.78 123.13 -73.92
CA GLN A 175 121.47 122.01 -73.02
C GLN A 175 120.53 122.43 -71.88
N LEU A 176 120.70 123.62 -71.30
CA LEU A 176 119.77 124.18 -70.32
C LEU A 176 118.39 124.40 -70.93
N SER A 177 118.29 125.05 -72.09
CA SER A 177 117.01 125.22 -72.79
C SER A 177 116.33 123.87 -73.11
N ASN A 178 117.09 122.84 -73.47
CA ASN A 178 116.55 121.50 -73.68
C ASN A 178 116.07 120.88 -72.36
N ARG A 179 116.89 120.97 -71.29
CA ARG A 179 116.54 120.47 -69.95
C ARG A 179 115.35 121.19 -69.34
N ASP A 180 115.13 122.47 -69.63
CA ASP A 180 113.93 123.21 -69.24
C ASP A 180 112.68 122.70 -69.97
N THR A 181 112.81 122.28 -71.24
CA THR A 181 111.70 121.61 -71.95
C THR A 181 111.49 120.16 -71.50
N GLU A 182 112.54 119.44 -71.12
CA GLU A 182 112.43 118.12 -70.49
C GLU A 182 111.76 118.22 -69.12
N LEU A 183 112.16 119.20 -68.29
CA LEU A 183 111.53 119.49 -67.01
C LEU A 183 110.03 119.77 -67.17
N LYS A 184 109.64 120.67 -68.08
CA LYS A 184 108.20 120.92 -68.35
C LYS A 184 107.45 119.68 -68.82
N ASN A 185 108.07 118.83 -69.64
CA ASN A 185 107.46 117.55 -70.04
C ASN A 185 107.38 116.54 -68.88
N LEU A 186 108.28 116.60 -67.89
CA LEU A 186 108.22 115.80 -66.67
C LEU A 186 107.21 116.36 -65.67
N GLU A 187 107.08 117.68 -65.54
CA GLU A 187 106.05 118.37 -64.76
C GLU A 187 104.64 118.02 -65.27
N ILE A 188 104.42 118.04 -66.59
CA ILE A 188 103.15 117.63 -67.21
C ILE A 188 102.86 116.16 -66.90
N LYS A 189 103.84 115.25 -67.05
CA LYS A 189 103.68 113.82 -66.72
C LYS A 189 103.46 113.58 -65.22
N LEU A 190 104.02 114.43 -64.36
CA LEU A 190 103.83 114.38 -62.92
C LEU A 190 102.41 114.81 -62.56
N GLU A 191 101.90 115.91 -63.13
CA GLU A 191 100.51 116.34 -62.93
C GLU A 191 99.52 115.30 -63.49
N GLU A 192 99.75 114.75 -64.68
CA GLU A 192 98.99 113.60 -65.19
C GLU A 192 98.98 112.40 -64.23
N SER A 193 100.08 112.16 -63.53
CA SER A 193 100.20 111.06 -62.56
C SER A 193 99.48 111.40 -61.25
N LEU A 194 99.54 112.65 -60.79
CA LEU A 194 98.78 113.14 -59.64
C LEU A 194 97.26 113.13 -59.92
N GLN A 195 96.83 113.44 -61.14
CA GLN A 195 95.45 113.29 -61.60
C GLN A 195 95.00 111.82 -61.54
N LYS A 196 95.83 110.88 -62.02
CA LYS A 196 95.55 109.43 -61.95
C LYS A 196 95.50 108.92 -60.50
N ILE A 197 96.39 109.39 -59.63
CA ILE A 197 96.38 109.06 -58.18
C ILE A 197 95.08 109.55 -57.53
N LYS A 198 94.70 110.83 -57.70
CA LYS A 198 93.41 111.36 -57.22
C LYS A 198 92.22 110.52 -57.69
N GLY A 199 92.18 110.17 -58.98
CA GLY A 199 91.13 109.32 -59.54
C GLY A 199 91.12 107.87 -59.01
N PHE A 200 92.25 107.34 -58.52
CA PHE A 200 92.30 106.07 -57.80
C PHE A 200 91.92 106.21 -56.33
N ASP A 201 92.31 107.29 -55.65
CA ASP A 201 91.88 107.61 -54.29
C ASP A 201 90.36 107.77 -54.23
N GLU A 202 89.75 108.49 -55.18
CA GLU A 202 88.30 108.60 -55.34
C GLU A 202 87.64 107.22 -55.48
N GLN A 203 88.13 106.37 -56.40
CA GLN A 203 87.65 104.98 -56.53
C GLN A 203 87.84 104.14 -55.26
N PHE A 204 88.91 104.37 -54.51
CA PHE A 204 89.18 103.69 -53.25
C PHE A 204 88.20 104.15 -52.15
N THR A 205 87.86 105.44 -52.09
CA THR A 205 86.82 105.93 -51.16
C THR A 205 85.44 105.34 -51.48
N VAL A 206 85.06 105.25 -52.76
CA VAL A 206 83.80 104.60 -53.18
C VAL A 206 83.78 103.13 -52.75
N LYS A 207 84.81 102.35 -53.08
CA LYS A 207 84.93 100.94 -52.66
C LYS A 207 84.97 100.77 -51.14
N THR A 208 85.53 101.73 -50.40
CA THR A 208 85.52 101.73 -48.93
C THR A 208 84.12 101.98 -48.35
N VAL A 209 83.23 102.66 -49.08
CA VAL A 209 81.80 102.79 -48.72
C VAL A 209 81.03 101.52 -49.10
N GLU A 210 81.22 100.99 -50.31
CA GLU A 210 80.61 99.74 -50.79
C GLU A 210 80.94 98.56 -49.83
N LEU A 211 82.20 98.44 -49.39
CA LEU A 211 82.61 97.42 -48.42
C LEU A 211 81.86 97.55 -47.09
N LYS A 212 81.64 98.77 -46.57
CA LYS A 212 80.91 99.00 -45.31
C LYS A 212 79.42 98.69 -45.43
N GLU A 213 78.81 98.93 -46.59
CA GLU A 213 77.44 98.49 -46.84
C GLU A 213 77.34 96.97 -46.95
N LEU A 214 78.32 96.30 -47.57
CA LEU A 214 78.41 94.84 -47.61
C LEU A 214 78.66 94.23 -46.21
N GLU A 215 79.56 94.79 -45.40
CA GLU A 215 79.79 94.41 -44.00
C GLU A 215 78.50 94.50 -43.17
N LYS A 216 77.78 95.62 -43.29
CA LYS A 216 76.48 95.83 -42.63
C LYS A 216 75.44 94.80 -43.09
N LEU A 217 75.37 94.51 -44.40
CA LEU A 217 74.43 93.54 -44.96
C LEU A 217 74.78 92.12 -44.51
N VAL A 218 76.06 91.76 -44.42
CA VAL A 218 76.52 90.47 -43.85
C VAL A 218 76.09 90.36 -42.39
N PHE A 219 76.35 91.36 -41.56
CA PHE A 219 75.94 91.37 -40.15
C PHE A 219 74.41 91.25 -39.98
N GLU A 220 73.62 91.92 -40.83
CA GLU A 220 72.16 91.73 -40.88
C GLU A 220 71.78 90.31 -41.26
N LYS A 221 72.48 89.67 -42.20
CA LYS A 221 72.23 88.26 -42.57
C LYS A 221 72.63 87.27 -41.48
N GLU A 222 73.73 87.50 -40.76
CA GLU A 222 74.15 86.69 -39.62
C GLU A 222 73.12 86.75 -38.49
N GLY A 223 72.59 87.94 -38.17
CA GLY A 223 71.51 88.10 -37.20
C GLY A 223 70.23 87.34 -37.60
N ASN A 224 69.79 87.48 -38.86
CA ASN A 224 68.66 86.72 -39.39
C ASN A 224 68.90 85.20 -39.38
N LEU A 225 70.14 84.74 -39.61
CA LEU A 225 70.50 83.33 -39.54
C LEU A 225 70.35 82.79 -38.11
N GLY A 226 70.87 83.51 -37.11
CA GLY A 226 70.76 83.13 -35.71
C GLY A 226 69.31 83.07 -35.18
N GLU A 227 68.43 83.98 -35.65
CA GLU A 227 67.00 83.89 -35.36
C GLU A 227 66.33 82.65 -35.99
N LEU A 228 66.70 82.30 -37.23
CA LEU A 228 66.22 81.08 -37.89
C LEU A 228 66.74 79.81 -37.21
N GLU A 229 68.01 79.76 -36.82
CA GLU A 229 68.60 78.65 -36.07
C GLU A 229 67.90 78.45 -34.72
N LYS A 230 67.66 79.52 -33.97
CA LYS A 230 66.87 79.49 -32.73
C LYS A 230 65.46 78.96 -32.97
N GLY A 231 64.79 79.41 -34.03
CA GLY A 231 63.47 78.91 -34.43
C GLY A 231 63.46 77.44 -34.88
N ILE A 232 64.56 76.93 -35.42
CA ILE A 232 64.75 75.51 -35.74
C ILE A 232 64.91 74.69 -34.44
N VAL A 233 65.73 75.15 -33.49
CA VAL A 233 65.90 74.47 -32.19
C VAL A 233 64.57 74.40 -31.42
N GLU A 234 63.84 75.51 -31.34
CA GLU A 234 62.51 75.54 -30.68
C GLU A 234 61.51 74.58 -31.33
N LYS A 235 61.50 74.47 -32.67
CA LYS A 235 60.65 73.50 -33.38
C LYS A 235 61.10 72.06 -33.19
N ASN A 236 62.41 71.78 -33.12
CA ASN A 236 62.92 70.44 -32.87
C ASN A 236 62.55 69.94 -31.46
N GLU A 237 62.59 70.80 -30.44
CA GLU A 237 62.11 70.46 -29.10
C GLU A 237 60.59 70.19 -29.07
N GLN A 238 59.80 70.97 -29.83
CA GLN A 238 58.35 70.74 -30.00
C GLN A 238 58.05 69.42 -30.73
N ILE A 239 58.78 69.10 -31.80
CA ILE A 239 58.66 67.84 -32.55
C ILE A 239 58.94 66.66 -31.62
N LYS A 240 60.07 66.67 -30.91
CA LYS A 240 60.45 65.63 -29.96
C LYS A 240 59.41 65.41 -28.85
N ASN A 241 58.83 66.48 -28.30
CA ASN A 241 57.73 66.38 -27.33
C ASN A 241 56.45 65.77 -27.97
N LEU A 242 56.15 66.08 -29.23
CA LEU A 242 55.04 65.44 -29.95
C LEU A 242 55.31 63.95 -30.21
N GLU A 243 56.53 63.57 -30.61
CA GLU A 243 56.98 62.18 -30.79
C GLU A 243 56.85 61.38 -29.48
N ASP A 244 57.37 61.92 -28.36
CA ASP A 244 57.22 61.33 -27.03
C ASP A 244 55.74 61.11 -26.65
N ASN A 245 54.84 62.02 -27.04
CA ASN A 245 53.41 61.93 -26.73
C ASN A 245 52.63 61.04 -27.71
N ILE A 246 53.14 60.81 -28.93
CA ILE A 246 52.66 59.79 -29.85
C ILE A 246 53.04 58.41 -29.31
N ALA A 247 54.32 58.18 -28.96
CA ALA A 247 54.78 56.90 -28.41
C ALA A 247 54.02 56.47 -27.14
N LYS A 248 53.69 57.43 -26.25
CA LYS A 248 52.83 57.18 -25.06
C LYS A 248 51.40 56.78 -25.44
N LYS A 249 50.85 57.35 -26.52
CA LYS A 249 49.51 56.99 -27.01
C LYS A 249 49.50 55.63 -27.69
N ASP A 250 50.53 55.30 -28.47
CA ASP A 250 50.62 54.02 -29.17
C ASP A 250 50.67 52.84 -28.18
N GLU A 251 51.47 52.96 -27.10
CA GLU A 251 51.49 51.93 -26.04
C GLU A 251 50.17 51.87 -25.26
N ALA A 252 49.46 53.00 -25.11
CA ALA A 252 48.13 53.03 -24.49
C ALA A 252 47.04 52.37 -25.38
N VAL A 253 47.07 52.62 -26.69
CA VAL A 253 46.21 51.95 -27.69
C VAL A 253 46.47 50.44 -27.66
N LYS A 254 47.74 50.04 -27.74
CA LYS A 254 48.17 48.64 -27.67
C LYS A 254 47.76 47.95 -26.37
N ASN A 255 47.73 48.65 -25.24
CA ASN A 255 47.16 48.13 -23.99
C ASN A 255 45.63 47.91 -24.09
N LEU A 256 44.90 48.87 -24.65
CA LEU A 256 43.45 48.75 -24.88
C LEU A 256 43.09 47.61 -25.86
N GLU A 257 43.86 47.43 -26.93
CA GLU A 257 43.72 46.29 -27.87
C GLU A 257 43.89 44.94 -27.15
N ASN A 258 44.93 44.79 -26.32
CA ASN A 258 45.15 43.58 -25.52
C ASN A 258 44.01 43.33 -24.51
N GLN A 259 43.42 44.38 -23.93
CA GLN A 259 42.25 44.26 -23.06
C GLN A 259 40.97 43.90 -23.83
N LEU A 260 40.84 44.35 -25.08
CA LEU A 260 39.70 44.01 -25.94
C LEU A 260 39.75 42.53 -26.34
N ILE A 261 40.93 42.03 -26.76
CA ILE A 261 41.17 40.61 -27.06
C ILE A 261 40.83 39.72 -25.85
N GLN A 262 41.26 40.10 -24.64
CA GLN A 262 40.92 39.35 -23.41
C GLN A 262 39.41 39.34 -23.11
N LYS A 263 38.67 40.41 -23.45
CA LYS A 263 37.22 40.44 -23.32
C LYS A 263 36.53 39.57 -24.37
N ASP A 264 37.01 39.56 -25.62
CA ASP A 264 36.47 38.69 -26.68
C ASP A 264 36.69 37.20 -26.37
N GLU A 265 37.83 36.83 -25.79
CA GLU A 265 38.08 35.48 -25.28
C GLU A 265 37.14 35.12 -24.12
N ALA A 266 36.92 36.05 -23.17
CA ALA A 266 35.99 35.85 -22.07
C ALA A 266 34.52 35.73 -22.53
N ILE A 267 34.10 36.52 -23.53
CA ILE A 267 32.77 36.47 -24.14
C ILE A 267 32.55 35.10 -24.78
N LYS A 268 33.49 34.61 -25.62
CA LYS A 268 33.41 33.26 -26.21
C LYS A 268 33.33 32.16 -25.15
N GLY A 269 34.05 32.32 -24.04
CA GLY A 269 33.95 31.42 -22.89
C GLY A 269 32.56 31.43 -22.20
N LEU A 270 31.89 32.58 -22.17
CA LEU A 270 30.51 32.69 -21.65
C LEU A 270 29.48 32.15 -22.65
N GLU A 271 29.63 32.41 -23.95
CA GLU A 271 28.79 31.86 -25.02
C GLU A 271 28.82 30.32 -25.05
N GLY A 272 30.01 29.72 -24.89
CA GLY A 272 30.17 28.28 -24.75
C GLY A 272 29.46 27.71 -23.50
N ARG A 273 29.46 28.44 -22.39
CA ARG A 273 28.74 28.05 -21.17
C ARG A 273 27.22 28.24 -21.30
N ILE A 274 26.77 29.28 -22.00
CA ILE A 274 25.34 29.51 -22.28
C ILE A 274 24.80 28.38 -23.15
N THR A 275 25.48 28.05 -24.26
CA THR A 275 25.06 26.96 -25.17
C THR A 275 25.07 25.59 -24.48
N GLN A 276 26.08 25.29 -23.65
CA GLN A 276 26.09 24.10 -22.79
C GLN A 276 24.90 24.08 -21.82
N ASN A 277 24.63 25.20 -21.13
CA ASN A 277 23.51 25.28 -20.19
C ASN A 277 22.15 25.13 -20.89
N SER A 278 21.96 25.70 -22.09
CA SER A 278 20.75 25.50 -22.89
C SER A 278 20.52 24.03 -23.25
N SER A 279 21.59 23.30 -23.62
CA SER A 279 21.50 21.86 -23.87
C SER A 279 21.14 21.06 -22.62
N ILE A 280 21.67 21.43 -21.45
CA ILE A 280 21.32 20.82 -20.16
C ILE A 280 19.85 21.11 -19.80
N VAL A 281 19.37 22.34 -19.99
CA VAL A 281 17.97 22.72 -19.71
C VAL A 281 16.99 21.94 -20.58
N GLU A 282 17.24 21.82 -21.89
CA GLU A 282 16.36 21.05 -22.77
C GLU A 282 16.39 19.54 -22.43
N GLY A 283 17.55 19.00 -22.07
CA GLY A 283 17.68 17.61 -21.57
C GLY A 283 16.99 17.36 -20.22
N LEU A 284 16.93 18.36 -19.34
CA LEU A 284 16.14 18.29 -18.10
C LEU A 284 14.63 18.39 -18.36
N LYS A 285 14.22 19.22 -19.31
CA LYS A 285 12.83 19.40 -19.73
C LYS A 285 12.24 18.14 -20.39
N LEU A 286 13.01 17.44 -21.22
CA LEU A 286 12.63 16.13 -21.74
C LEU A 286 12.41 15.11 -20.60
N ARG A 287 13.35 15.01 -19.65
CA ARG A 287 13.22 14.12 -18.48
C ARG A 287 12.07 14.48 -17.55
N LEU A 288 11.67 15.75 -17.49
CA LEU A 288 10.49 16.18 -16.73
C LEU A 288 9.22 15.64 -17.39
N ASN A 289 9.07 15.83 -18.71
CA ASN A 289 7.95 15.31 -19.49
C ASN A 289 7.86 13.76 -19.40
N GLU A 290 9.00 13.04 -19.51
CA GLU A 290 9.07 11.58 -19.27
C GLU A 290 8.54 11.14 -17.89
N LYS A 291 8.65 12.01 -16.86
CA LYS A 291 8.13 11.73 -15.52
C LYS A 291 6.67 12.13 -15.37
N GLU A 292 6.23 13.21 -16.00
CA GLU A 292 4.83 13.62 -16.03
C GLU A 292 3.96 12.58 -16.76
N GLU A 293 4.43 12.06 -17.90
CA GLU A 293 3.80 10.93 -18.61
C GLU A 293 3.74 9.66 -17.74
N ALA A 294 4.85 9.30 -17.07
CA ALA A 294 4.89 8.14 -16.18
C ALA A 294 3.96 8.30 -14.96
N ILE A 295 3.82 9.50 -14.41
CA ILE A 295 2.87 9.81 -13.33
C ILE A 295 1.44 9.62 -13.81
N SER A 296 1.08 10.13 -15.00
CA SER A 296 -0.27 9.98 -15.57
C SER A 296 -0.67 8.50 -15.78
N VAL A 297 0.28 7.64 -16.17
CA VAL A 297 0.07 6.18 -16.26
C VAL A 297 -0.12 5.54 -14.88
N PHE A 298 0.53 6.04 -13.83
CA PHE A 298 0.26 5.56 -12.46
C PHE A 298 -1.08 6.07 -11.91
N GLU A 299 -1.48 7.31 -12.20
CA GLU A 299 -2.77 7.89 -11.77
C GLU A 299 -3.96 7.14 -12.38
N THR A 300 -3.92 6.86 -13.70
CA THR A 300 -4.93 6.04 -14.37
C THR A 300 -4.95 4.60 -13.82
N GLY A 301 -3.77 4.01 -13.58
CA GLY A 301 -3.65 2.68 -12.94
C GLY A 301 -4.07 2.63 -11.46
N ILE A 302 -4.23 3.77 -10.79
CA ILE A 302 -4.85 3.90 -9.46
C ILE A 302 -6.37 4.00 -9.60
N GLN A 303 -6.88 4.89 -10.47
CA GLN A 303 -8.32 5.03 -10.73
C GLN A 303 -8.98 3.71 -11.17
N GLU A 304 -8.29 2.90 -11.98
CA GLU A 304 -8.72 1.54 -12.33
C GLU A 304 -8.87 0.61 -11.11
N LYS A 305 -7.98 0.73 -10.11
CA LYS A 305 -8.01 -0.11 -8.91
C LYS A 305 -9.07 0.35 -7.93
N ASP A 306 -9.24 1.66 -7.77
CA ASP A 306 -10.28 2.24 -6.92
C ASP A 306 -11.67 1.87 -7.47
N SER A 307 -11.85 1.88 -8.80
CA SER A 307 -13.08 1.42 -9.47
C SER A 307 -13.37 -0.06 -9.19
N LYS A 308 -12.36 -0.94 -9.28
CA LYS A 308 -12.48 -2.37 -8.98
C LYS A 308 -12.71 -2.63 -7.49
N LEU A 309 -12.14 -1.81 -6.61
CA LEU A 309 -12.35 -1.87 -5.16
C LEU A 309 -13.78 -1.47 -4.81
N GLN A 310 -14.33 -0.43 -5.44
CA GLN A 310 -15.73 -0.04 -5.30
C GLN A 310 -16.68 -1.17 -5.73
N GLU A 311 -16.40 -1.83 -6.87
CA GLU A 311 -17.16 -3.00 -7.34
C GLU A 311 -17.13 -4.17 -6.33
N PHE A 312 -16.01 -4.39 -5.64
CA PHE A 312 -15.94 -5.40 -4.57
C PHE A 312 -16.66 -4.99 -3.29
N VAL A 313 -16.65 -3.70 -2.91
CA VAL A 313 -17.40 -3.18 -1.76
C VAL A 313 -18.91 -3.30 -1.98
N GLU A 314 -19.39 -3.00 -3.19
CA GLU A 314 -20.80 -3.16 -3.56
C GLU A 314 -21.24 -4.63 -3.48
N LYS A 315 -20.44 -5.56 -4.02
CA LYS A 315 -20.70 -7.01 -3.92
C LYS A 315 -20.66 -7.56 -2.49
N LEU A 316 -19.87 -6.97 -1.60
CA LEU A 316 -19.87 -7.32 -0.17
C LEU A 316 -21.15 -6.81 0.50
N ALA A 317 -21.56 -5.56 0.23
CA ALA A 317 -22.81 -5.01 0.76
C ALA A 317 -24.04 -5.84 0.30
N ASP A 318 -24.10 -6.24 -0.98
CA ASP A 318 -25.12 -7.15 -1.50
C ASP A 318 -25.19 -8.45 -0.68
N LYS A 319 -24.03 -9.07 -0.43
CA LYS A 319 -23.92 -10.31 0.35
C LYS A 319 -24.30 -10.14 1.81
N ASP A 320 -23.97 -9.01 2.44
CA ASP A 320 -24.44 -8.70 3.79
C ASP A 320 -25.99 -8.56 3.84
N THR A 321 -26.63 -7.99 2.80
CA THR A 321 -28.11 -7.98 2.73
C THR A 321 -28.72 -9.36 2.44
N GLU A 322 -27.99 -10.29 1.82
CA GLU A 322 -28.43 -11.66 1.60
C GLU A 322 -28.33 -12.47 2.89
N ILE A 323 -27.22 -12.31 3.63
CA ILE A 323 -27.02 -12.88 4.97
C ILE A 323 -28.13 -12.41 5.92
N GLY A 324 -28.39 -11.10 6.00
CA GLY A 324 -29.44 -10.56 6.88
C GLY A 324 -30.86 -11.06 6.55
N LYS A 325 -31.16 -11.41 5.30
CA LYS A 325 -32.43 -12.06 4.92
C LYS A 325 -32.46 -13.51 5.43
N LEU A 326 -31.40 -14.27 5.18
CA LEU A 326 -31.27 -15.66 5.62
C LEU A 326 -31.30 -15.81 7.15
N GLU A 327 -30.71 -14.86 7.89
CA GLU A 327 -30.79 -14.80 9.36
C GLU A 327 -32.23 -14.54 9.84
N SER A 328 -32.99 -13.67 9.17
CA SER A 328 -34.41 -13.44 9.47
C SER A 328 -35.25 -14.70 9.19
N GLU A 329 -35.10 -15.33 8.03
CA GLU A 329 -35.79 -16.57 7.68
C GLU A 329 -35.46 -17.72 8.66
N LEU A 330 -34.19 -17.85 9.07
CA LEU A 330 -33.75 -18.85 10.04
C LEU A 330 -34.37 -18.58 11.43
N SER A 331 -34.45 -17.32 11.86
CA SER A 331 -35.11 -16.91 13.09
C SER A 331 -36.61 -17.24 13.07
N GLU A 332 -37.32 -16.98 11.97
CA GLU A 332 -38.71 -17.37 11.78
C GLU A 332 -38.89 -18.89 11.87
N LYS A 333 -38.01 -19.68 11.21
CA LYS A 333 -38.07 -21.14 11.24
C LYS A 333 -37.72 -21.74 12.60
N GLU A 334 -36.82 -21.13 13.39
CA GLU A 334 -36.58 -21.54 14.77
C GLU A 334 -37.80 -21.23 15.66
N ASN A 335 -38.49 -20.11 15.46
CA ASN A 335 -39.74 -19.79 16.15
C ASN A 335 -40.88 -20.77 15.79
N GLU A 336 -41.05 -21.13 14.51
CA GLU A 336 -41.97 -22.20 14.08
C GLU A 336 -41.65 -23.53 14.75
N ARG A 337 -40.37 -23.97 14.72
CA ARG A 337 -39.92 -25.21 15.38
C ARG A 337 -40.22 -25.21 16.87
N ASN A 338 -39.97 -24.09 17.55
CA ASN A 338 -40.23 -23.93 18.98
C ASN A 338 -41.73 -23.92 19.33
N SER A 339 -42.58 -23.50 18.39
CA SER A 339 -44.04 -23.64 18.51
C SER A 339 -44.49 -25.11 18.37
N LEU A 340 -43.97 -25.81 17.36
CA LEU A 340 -44.29 -27.22 17.09
C LEU A 340 -43.79 -28.16 18.20
N ASP A 341 -42.61 -27.92 18.76
CA ASP A 341 -42.08 -28.68 19.92
C ASP A 341 -43.00 -28.56 21.16
N ARG A 342 -43.51 -27.37 21.46
CA ARG A 342 -44.50 -27.16 22.54
C ARG A 342 -45.80 -27.90 22.25
N ALA A 343 -46.30 -27.84 21.02
CA ALA A 343 -47.52 -28.56 20.63
C ALA A 343 -47.36 -30.09 20.74
N LEU A 344 -46.21 -30.63 20.32
CA LEU A 344 -45.88 -32.06 20.45
C LEU A 344 -45.79 -32.50 21.92
N LYS A 345 -45.19 -31.68 22.80
CA LYS A 345 -45.13 -31.94 24.24
C LYS A 345 -46.53 -32.01 24.87
N LEU A 346 -47.40 -31.03 24.56
CA LEU A 346 -48.80 -31.05 25.01
C LEU A 346 -49.55 -32.29 24.50
N LYS A 347 -49.36 -32.71 23.24
CA LYS A 347 -49.98 -33.94 22.72
C LYS A 347 -49.42 -35.21 23.35
N ALA A 348 -48.13 -35.27 23.69
CA ALA A 348 -47.57 -36.38 24.46
C ALA A 348 -48.15 -36.47 25.88
N GLU A 349 -48.47 -35.33 26.50
CA GLU A 349 -49.12 -35.26 27.82
C GLU A 349 -50.61 -35.65 27.75
N GLU A 350 -51.35 -35.19 26.74
CA GLU A 350 -52.72 -35.63 26.46
C GLU A 350 -52.79 -37.16 26.26
N ILE A 351 -51.89 -37.72 25.44
CA ILE A 351 -51.82 -39.17 25.18
C ILE A 351 -51.52 -39.94 26.47
N ARG A 352 -50.61 -39.45 27.31
CA ARG A 352 -50.29 -40.07 28.62
C ARG A 352 -51.51 -40.11 29.54
N ALA A 353 -52.21 -38.98 29.67
CA ALA A 353 -53.41 -38.86 30.50
C ALA A 353 -54.60 -39.70 29.97
N LEU A 354 -54.69 -39.91 28.65
CA LEU A 354 -55.64 -40.84 28.04
C LEU A 354 -55.25 -42.30 28.29
N HIS A 355 -53.96 -42.63 28.23
CA HIS A 355 -53.47 -43.98 28.51
C HIS A 355 -53.65 -44.37 29.99
N GLU A 356 -53.40 -43.46 30.94
CA GLU A 356 -53.68 -43.67 32.36
C GLU A 356 -55.17 -43.95 32.62
N LYS A 357 -56.08 -43.18 31.99
CA LYS A 357 -57.53 -43.41 32.04
C LYS A 357 -57.93 -44.74 31.39
N PHE A 358 -57.26 -45.15 30.32
CA PHE A 358 -57.49 -46.45 29.70
C PHE A 358 -57.11 -47.59 30.66
N GLN A 359 -55.92 -47.54 31.27
CA GLN A 359 -55.52 -48.54 32.27
C GLN A 359 -56.43 -48.54 33.51
N GLU A 360 -56.99 -47.39 33.92
CA GLU A 360 -58.01 -47.37 34.98
C GLU A 360 -59.28 -48.14 34.55
N LYS A 361 -59.74 -47.94 33.30
CA LYS A 361 -60.90 -48.66 32.76
C LYS A 361 -60.63 -50.15 32.62
N GLU A 362 -59.46 -50.54 32.15
CA GLU A 362 -58.97 -51.92 32.08
C GLU A 362 -59.04 -52.59 33.46
N ARG A 363 -58.46 -51.97 34.50
CA ARG A 363 -58.56 -52.45 35.90
C ARG A 363 -59.98 -52.49 36.48
N THR A 364 -60.91 -51.69 35.97
CA THR A 364 -62.33 -51.81 36.34
C THR A 364 -63.05 -52.92 35.56
N MET A 365 -62.59 -53.25 34.35
CA MET A 365 -63.09 -54.36 33.54
C MET A 365 -62.68 -55.70 34.16
N GLU A 366 -61.40 -55.87 34.49
CA GLU A 366 -60.87 -57.05 35.22
C GLU A 366 -61.70 -57.38 36.47
N LYS A 367 -62.02 -56.38 37.29
CA LYS A 367 -62.84 -56.53 38.51
C LYS A 367 -64.30 -56.91 38.23
N LEU A 368 -64.86 -56.44 37.10
CA LEU A 368 -66.20 -56.80 36.68
C LEU A 368 -66.22 -58.23 36.12
N GLU A 369 -65.20 -58.63 35.37
CA GLU A 369 -65.02 -60.01 34.88
C GLU A 369 -64.81 -61.00 36.03
N GLU A 370 -64.03 -60.64 37.06
CA GLU A 370 -63.92 -61.43 38.30
C GLU A 370 -65.29 -61.56 38.99
N SER A 371 -66.04 -60.46 39.13
CA SER A 371 -67.38 -60.47 39.72
C SER A 371 -68.39 -61.32 38.92
N ILE A 372 -68.29 -61.32 37.59
CA ILE A 372 -69.08 -62.20 36.71
C ILE A 372 -68.65 -63.65 36.90
N SER A 373 -67.35 -63.94 36.90
CA SER A 373 -66.82 -65.29 37.12
C SER A 373 -67.19 -65.87 38.50
N VAL A 374 -67.36 -65.05 39.53
CA VAL A 374 -67.94 -65.48 40.82
C VAL A 374 -69.43 -65.81 40.65
N LYS A 375 -70.22 -64.90 40.07
CA LYS A 375 -71.66 -65.12 39.83
C LYS A 375 -71.97 -66.33 38.95
N ASP A 376 -71.14 -66.63 37.95
CA ASP A 376 -71.30 -67.83 37.12
C ASP A 376 -71.04 -69.13 37.91
N LYS A 377 -70.12 -69.10 38.89
CA LYS A 377 -69.93 -70.22 39.83
C LYS A 377 -71.13 -70.34 40.76
N ASP A 378 -71.63 -69.22 41.31
CA ASP A 378 -72.81 -69.20 42.18
C ASP A 378 -74.06 -69.70 41.45
N LEU A 379 -74.28 -69.26 40.20
CA LEU A 379 -75.36 -69.72 39.33
C LEU A 379 -75.23 -71.21 39.00
N LYS A 380 -74.01 -71.74 38.82
CA LYS A 380 -73.77 -73.17 38.62
C LYS A 380 -74.09 -73.99 39.88
N ILE A 381 -73.71 -73.49 41.06
CA ILE A 381 -74.08 -74.12 42.35
C ILE A 381 -75.61 -74.12 42.52
N LEU A 382 -76.27 -72.98 42.29
CA LEU A 382 -77.73 -72.87 42.35
C LEU A 382 -78.43 -73.77 41.32
N ALA A 383 -77.86 -73.95 40.13
CA ALA A 383 -78.38 -74.89 39.14
C ALA A 383 -78.24 -76.35 39.59
N GLU A 384 -77.12 -76.71 40.22
CA GLU A 384 -76.90 -78.04 40.81
C GLU A 384 -77.84 -78.30 41.99
N GLU A 385 -78.10 -77.30 42.85
CA GLU A 385 -79.11 -77.35 43.91
C GLU A 385 -80.53 -77.51 43.36
N VAL A 386 -80.89 -76.77 42.31
CA VAL A 386 -82.20 -76.89 41.64
C VAL A 386 -82.37 -78.26 40.97
N ILE A 387 -81.31 -78.82 40.39
CA ILE A 387 -81.31 -80.20 39.86
C ILE A 387 -81.49 -81.22 40.99
N ALA A 388 -80.79 -81.05 42.11
CA ALA A 388 -80.95 -81.91 43.29
C ALA A 388 -82.38 -81.84 43.86
N LYS A 389 -82.96 -80.64 43.97
CA LYS A 389 -84.36 -80.43 44.38
C LYS A 389 -85.37 -80.97 43.37
N SER A 390 -85.10 -80.90 42.07
CA SER A 390 -85.90 -81.58 41.05
C SER A 390 -85.84 -83.10 41.19
N GLY A 391 -84.68 -83.66 41.56
CA GLY A 391 -84.53 -85.08 41.92
C GLY A 391 -85.31 -85.48 43.17
N GLU A 392 -85.28 -84.66 44.23
CA GLU A 392 -86.12 -84.85 45.42
C GLU A 392 -87.62 -84.84 45.07
N VAL A 393 -88.06 -83.86 44.25
CA VAL A 393 -89.45 -83.75 43.78
C VAL A 393 -89.85 -85.00 42.98
N LYS A 394 -89.03 -85.46 42.02
CA LYS A 394 -89.30 -86.72 41.30
C LYS A 394 -89.40 -87.91 42.23
N SER A 395 -88.54 -88.00 43.24
CA SER A 395 -88.63 -89.07 44.25
C SER A 395 -89.88 -88.94 45.15
N ILE A 396 -90.50 -87.76 45.24
CA ILE A 396 -91.80 -87.54 45.89
C ILE A 396 -92.95 -87.90 44.94
N GLU A 397 -92.85 -87.57 43.64
CA GLU A 397 -93.81 -87.94 42.59
C GLU A 397 -93.87 -89.46 42.38
N GLU A 398 -92.73 -90.17 42.40
CA GLU A 398 -92.67 -91.64 42.38
C GLU A 398 -93.33 -92.25 43.63
N LYS A 399 -93.12 -91.67 44.81
CA LYS A 399 -93.80 -92.08 46.05
C LYS A 399 -95.30 -91.75 46.00
N PHE A 400 -95.69 -90.66 45.35
CA PHE A 400 -97.09 -90.26 45.20
C PHE A 400 -97.82 -91.19 44.23
N THR A 401 -97.29 -91.40 43.02
CA THR A 401 -97.85 -92.36 42.04
C THR A 401 -97.77 -93.80 42.55
N GLY A 402 -96.79 -94.14 43.40
CA GLY A 402 -96.77 -95.40 44.16
C GLY A 402 -97.96 -95.52 45.11
N LYS A 403 -98.22 -94.49 45.93
CA LYS A 403 -99.40 -94.41 46.80
C LYS A 403 -100.70 -94.43 46.00
N GLU A 404 -100.77 -93.72 44.88
CA GLU A 404 -101.94 -93.65 44.00
C GLU A 404 -102.24 -95.00 43.36
N ARG A 405 -101.22 -95.77 42.93
CA ARG A 405 -101.41 -97.19 42.55
C ARG A 405 -101.95 -98.02 43.72
N THR A 406 -101.48 -97.82 44.96
CA THR A 406 -102.05 -98.52 46.12
C THR A 406 -103.48 -98.07 46.44
N ILE A 407 -103.84 -96.80 46.23
CA ILE A 407 -105.20 -96.29 46.37
C ILE A 407 -106.10 -96.94 45.31
N ASN A 408 -105.73 -96.90 44.03
CA ASN A 408 -106.48 -97.55 42.95
C ASN A 408 -106.63 -99.07 43.17
N THR A 409 -105.62 -99.71 43.79
CA THR A 409 -105.70 -101.13 44.19
C THR A 409 -106.66 -101.33 45.38
N LEU A 410 -106.62 -100.46 46.38
CA LEU A 410 -107.55 -100.46 47.50
C LEU A 410 -108.99 -100.15 47.06
N GLU A 411 -109.20 -99.28 46.08
CA GLU A 411 -110.49 -99.00 45.46
C GLU A 411 -111.00 -100.20 44.64
N ALA A 412 -110.13 -100.88 43.89
CA ALA A 412 -110.48 -102.13 43.23
C ALA A 412 -110.81 -103.25 44.23
N MET A 413 -110.09 -103.33 45.36
CA MET A 413 -110.41 -104.23 46.47
C MET A 413 -111.70 -103.82 47.20
N LEU A 414 -111.98 -102.53 47.33
CA LEU A 414 -113.23 -101.99 47.89
C LEU A 414 -114.40 -102.34 46.97
N ALA A 415 -114.25 -102.19 45.65
CA ALA A 415 -115.25 -102.57 44.66
C ALA A 415 -115.48 -104.09 44.64
N ALA A 416 -114.42 -104.91 44.73
CA ALA A 416 -114.53 -106.36 44.88
C ALA A 416 -115.16 -106.77 46.23
N SER A 417 -114.93 -105.99 47.29
CA SER A 417 -115.61 -106.13 48.57
C SER A 417 -117.08 -105.73 48.47
N ASN A 418 -117.42 -104.68 47.72
CA ASN A 418 -118.80 -104.24 47.46
C ASN A 418 -119.56 -105.27 46.60
N GLU A 419 -118.87 -105.95 45.68
CA GLU A 419 -119.39 -107.13 44.96
C GLU A 419 -119.61 -108.33 45.90
N LYS A 420 -118.74 -108.55 46.90
CA LYS A 420 -118.98 -109.54 47.96
C LYS A 420 -120.14 -109.14 48.87
N VAL A 421 -120.27 -107.86 49.24
CA VAL A 421 -121.42 -107.33 50.00
C VAL A 421 -122.70 -107.56 49.20
N LYS A 422 -122.77 -107.19 47.91
CA LYS A 422 -123.91 -107.51 47.04
C LYS A 422 -124.22 -108.99 46.95
N LYS A 423 -123.22 -109.88 46.94
CA LYS A 423 -123.45 -111.33 47.00
C LYS A 423 -124.01 -111.79 48.35
N LEU A 424 -123.52 -111.22 49.46
CA LEU A 424 -124.02 -111.51 50.81
C LEU A 424 -125.43 -110.94 51.04
N GLU A 425 -125.72 -109.73 50.58
CA GLU A 425 -127.06 -109.13 50.53
C GLU A 425 -128.04 -110.01 49.73
N LYS A 426 -127.59 -110.53 48.57
CA LYS A 426 -128.38 -111.46 47.74
C LYS A 426 -128.49 -112.88 48.31
N GLN A 427 -127.67 -113.24 49.32
CA GLN A 427 -127.83 -114.48 50.11
C GLN A 427 -128.73 -114.26 51.33
N LEU A 428 -128.69 -113.07 51.94
CA LEU A 428 -129.64 -112.64 52.98
C LEU A 428 -131.06 -112.51 52.41
N SER A 429 -131.23 -111.99 51.19
CA SER A 429 -132.52 -111.92 50.49
C SER A 429 -133.05 -113.28 49.99
N GLY A 430 -132.50 -114.39 50.47
CA GLY A 430 -132.91 -115.77 50.13
C GLY A 430 -133.17 -116.65 51.35
N TYR A 431 -133.15 -116.11 52.57
CA TYR A 431 -133.36 -116.88 53.80
C TYR A 431 -134.84 -116.88 54.23
N GLU A 432 -135.63 -117.79 53.68
CA GLU A 432 -137.07 -117.99 54.01
C GLU A 432 -137.31 -118.62 55.41
N GLY A 433 -136.57 -118.18 56.43
CA GLY A 433 -136.59 -118.73 57.79
C GLY A 433 -137.48 -117.97 58.78
N GLU A 434 -137.42 -116.64 58.78
CA GLU A 434 -137.98 -115.84 59.89
C GLU A 434 -139.46 -115.46 59.71
N GLU A 435 -139.96 -115.34 58.47
CA GLU A 435 -141.35 -114.94 58.21
C GLU A 435 -142.36 -116.01 58.68
N LYS A 436 -142.00 -117.30 58.60
CA LYS A 436 -142.80 -118.40 59.17
C LYS A 436 -142.84 -118.38 60.70
N LEU A 437 -141.77 -117.93 61.36
CA LEU A 437 -141.75 -117.74 62.82
C LEU A 437 -142.59 -116.52 63.23
N ALA A 438 -142.51 -115.42 62.49
CA ALA A 438 -143.33 -114.22 62.74
C ALA A 438 -144.83 -114.47 62.53
N GLY A 439 -145.21 -115.32 61.57
CA GLY A 439 -146.59 -115.79 61.39
C GLY A 439 -147.08 -116.61 62.58
N GLN A 440 -146.32 -117.63 62.98
CA GLN A 440 -146.65 -118.47 64.15
C GLN A 440 -146.67 -117.69 65.47
N LEU A 441 -145.85 -116.64 65.62
CA LEU A 441 -145.89 -115.77 66.79
C LEU A 441 -147.18 -114.94 66.82
N ARG A 442 -147.65 -114.45 65.68
CA ARG A 442 -148.89 -113.66 65.57
C ARG A 442 -150.15 -114.52 65.80
N GLU A 443 -150.16 -115.75 65.30
CA GLU A 443 -151.21 -116.73 65.65
C GLU A 443 -151.17 -117.09 67.13
N LYS A 444 -149.97 -117.23 67.73
CA LYS A 444 -149.83 -117.44 69.18
C LYS A 444 -150.26 -116.23 70.01
N ASP A 445 -150.03 -114.99 69.56
CA ASP A 445 -150.50 -113.80 70.25
C ASP A 445 -152.02 -113.65 70.17
N GLU A 446 -152.64 -113.93 69.01
CA GLU A 446 -154.10 -113.92 68.89
C GLU A 446 -154.74 -115.11 69.64
N LEU A 447 -154.05 -116.26 69.75
CA LEU A 447 -154.40 -117.33 70.69
C LEU A 447 -154.20 -116.92 72.16
N ILE A 448 -153.15 -116.17 72.53
CA ILE A 448 -152.97 -115.62 73.89
C ILE A 448 -154.08 -114.61 74.22
N LYS A 449 -154.57 -113.88 73.22
CA LYS A 449 -155.70 -112.95 73.31
C LYS A 449 -157.03 -113.70 73.51
N GLN A 450 -157.26 -114.78 72.77
CA GLN A 450 -158.39 -115.70 73.00
C GLN A 450 -158.29 -116.40 74.35
N ILE A 451 -157.10 -116.88 74.74
CA ILE A 451 -156.83 -117.51 76.04
C ILE A 451 -157.05 -116.52 77.17
N LYS A 452 -156.64 -115.25 77.03
CA LYS A 452 -156.99 -114.17 77.97
C LYS A 452 -158.50 -113.91 78.01
N GLY A 453 -159.19 -113.94 76.88
CA GLY A 453 -160.67 -113.89 76.84
C GLY A 453 -161.33 -115.04 77.60
N THR A 454 -160.84 -116.28 77.43
CA THR A 454 -161.32 -117.44 78.19
C THR A 454 -160.85 -117.46 79.63
N LEU A 455 -159.73 -116.81 79.96
CA LEU A 455 -159.24 -116.64 81.33
C LEU A 455 -160.14 -115.65 82.06
N VAL A 456 -160.46 -114.50 81.46
CA VAL A 456 -161.48 -113.57 81.97
C VAL A 456 -162.83 -114.29 82.12
N SER A 457 -163.25 -115.10 81.14
CA SER A 457 -164.47 -115.91 81.27
C SER A 457 -164.39 -116.96 82.39
N LYS A 458 -163.22 -117.52 82.69
CA LYS A 458 -163.00 -118.46 83.80
C LYS A 458 -162.87 -117.75 85.16
N GLU A 459 -162.38 -116.53 85.17
CA GLU A 459 -162.23 -115.68 86.35
C GLU A 459 -163.59 -115.06 86.75
N GLU A 460 -164.43 -114.75 85.76
CA GLU A 460 -165.87 -114.55 85.94
C GLU A 460 -166.59 -115.82 86.41
N GLU A 461 -166.27 -117.01 85.90
CA GLU A 461 -166.90 -118.26 86.33
C GLU A 461 -166.50 -118.64 87.77
N VAL A 462 -165.23 -118.45 88.15
CA VAL A 462 -164.74 -118.59 89.53
C VAL A 462 -165.37 -117.54 90.44
N SER A 463 -165.58 -116.31 89.95
CA SER A 463 -166.28 -115.26 90.71
C SER A 463 -167.78 -115.58 90.88
N ARG A 464 -168.45 -116.13 89.85
CA ARG A 464 -169.83 -116.62 89.94
C ARG A 464 -169.95 -117.78 90.94
N LEU A 465 -169.00 -118.71 90.94
CA LEU A 465 -168.91 -119.79 91.94
C LEU A 465 -168.67 -119.24 93.36
N ASN A 466 -167.87 -118.16 93.51
CA ASN A 466 -167.65 -117.50 94.80
C ASN A 466 -168.93 -116.78 95.29
N ASP A 467 -169.66 -116.13 94.39
CA ASP A 467 -170.98 -115.54 94.68
C ASP A 467 -172.05 -116.60 94.96
N GLU A 468 -172.03 -117.76 94.33
CA GLU A 468 -172.90 -118.90 94.67
C GLU A 468 -172.55 -119.47 96.05
N ASN A 469 -171.27 -119.63 96.38
CA ASN A 469 -170.83 -120.05 97.73
C ASN A 469 -171.24 -119.01 98.80
N ARG A 470 -171.22 -117.72 98.45
CA ARG A 470 -171.69 -116.62 99.31
C ARG A 470 -173.22 -116.58 99.45
N LYS A 471 -173.97 -116.89 98.39
CA LYS A 471 -175.43 -117.08 98.42
C LYS A 471 -175.80 -118.26 99.32
N TYR A 472 -175.15 -119.42 99.16
CA TYR A 472 -175.34 -120.60 100.02
C TYR A 472 -175.16 -120.29 101.51
N ARG A 473 -174.25 -119.37 101.87
CA ARG A 473 -174.02 -118.92 103.27
C ARG A 473 -175.01 -117.87 103.81
N MET A 474 -175.82 -117.23 102.98
CA MET A 474 -176.77 -116.17 103.40
C MET A 474 -178.22 -116.43 103.03
N GLN A 475 -178.50 -117.46 102.22
CA GLN A 475 -179.83 -118.04 102.05
C GLN A 475 -180.37 -118.51 103.43
N GLN A 476 -179.51 -119.11 104.26
CA GLN A 476 -179.77 -119.39 105.69
C GLN A 476 -180.16 -118.17 106.54
N LYS A 477 -179.89 -116.93 106.09
CA LYS A 477 -180.23 -115.71 106.85
C LYS A 477 -181.52 -115.05 106.37
N TYR A 478 -181.90 -115.25 105.11
CA TYR A 478 -183.27 -114.96 104.64
C TYR A 478 -184.31 -115.92 105.25
N GLU A 479 -183.92 -117.17 105.51
CA GLU A 479 -184.74 -118.16 106.24
C GLU A 479 -185.05 -117.74 107.69
N ALA A 480 -184.27 -116.83 108.29
CA ALA A 480 -184.48 -116.35 109.66
C ALA A 480 -185.51 -115.21 109.78
N GLU A 481 -185.46 -114.19 108.89
CA GLU A 481 -186.29 -112.98 109.04
C GLU A 481 -187.40 -112.79 107.99
N GLY A 482 -187.55 -113.71 107.04
CA GLY A 482 -188.79 -113.86 106.27
C GLY A 482 -190.04 -114.10 107.14
N LEU A 483 -189.84 -114.54 108.40
CA LEU A 483 -190.89 -114.69 109.41
C LEU A 483 -191.61 -113.37 109.77
N ARG A 484 -190.93 -112.21 109.76
CA ARG A 484 -191.48 -111.00 110.37
C ARG A 484 -192.43 -110.18 109.48
N GLN A 485 -192.55 -110.50 108.20
CA GLN A 485 -193.54 -109.86 107.30
C GLN A 485 -194.89 -110.63 107.21
N ILE A 486 -194.98 -111.83 107.77
CA ILE A 486 -196.14 -112.73 107.59
C ILE A 486 -197.13 -112.71 108.78
N GLU A 487 -196.73 -112.18 109.94
CA GLU A 487 -197.61 -112.15 111.12
C GLU A 487 -198.70 -111.08 111.02
N GLU A 488 -198.46 -109.91 110.40
CA GLU A 488 -199.37 -108.75 110.50
C GLU A 488 -199.86 -108.13 109.17
N GLN A 489 -199.97 -108.93 108.11
CA GLN A 489 -201.12 -108.80 107.19
C GLN A 489 -202.36 -109.58 107.65
N LYS A 490 -202.29 -110.32 108.77
CA LYS A 490 -203.41 -111.15 109.27
C LYS A 490 -204.52 -110.39 110.01
N ALA A 491 -204.42 -109.06 110.11
CA ALA A 491 -205.46 -108.19 110.66
C ALA A 491 -206.33 -107.52 109.54
N SER A 492 -206.86 -108.33 108.63
CA SER A 492 -207.83 -107.87 107.61
C SER A 492 -209.14 -107.35 108.24
N LYS A 493 -209.98 -106.65 107.46
CA LYS A 493 -211.17 -105.90 107.89
C LYS A 493 -212.10 -106.70 108.83
N LYS A 494 -211.91 -106.48 110.13
CA LYS A 494 -212.93 -106.58 111.18
C LYS A 494 -212.82 -105.33 112.05
N TRP A 495 -213.94 -104.75 112.46
CA TRP A 495 -213.95 -103.74 113.55
C TRP A 495 -213.76 -104.45 114.90
N TRP A 496 -213.35 -103.80 116.00
CA TRP A 496 -213.83 -102.56 116.62
C TRP A 496 -213.81 -101.20 115.86
N LYS A 497 -212.69 -100.77 115.24
CA LYS A 497 -212.50 -99.38 114.78
C LYS A 497 -211.28 -99.22 113.84
N ARG A 498 -211.10 -98.13 113.07
CA ARG A 498 -212.01 -97.10 112.49
C ARG A 498 -211.16 -96.13 111.65
N LEU A 499 -211.69 -95.73 110.47
CA LEU A 499 -210.90 -95.33 109.28
C LEU A 499 -210.03 -96.48 108.75
#